data_AF-A0A1F9Q3E0-F1
#
_entry.id   AF-A0A1F9Q3E0-F1
#
_cell.length_a   1.000
_cell.length_b   1.000
_cell.length_c   1.000
_cell.angle_alpha   90.00
_cell.angle_beta   90.00
_cell.angle_gamma   90.00
#
_symmetry.space_group_name_H-M   'P 1'
#
loop_
_entity.id
_entity.type
_entity.pdbx_description
1 polymer ?
#
loop_
_entity_poly.entity_id
_entity_poly.type
_entity_poly.pdbx_seq_one_letter_code
_entity_poly.pdbx_strand_id
1 'polypeptide(L)'
;MNWTIKILCFFLLAFAGASPVLAQSDLERAVWAEMNLARTRPALYTDLLAQRRVHYQGTTYRPPGASFGLKSREGVVAVAEAAAALRRQRPLPPLAWHDGLAAAARELARRQSRNGELGHGSGTMEMRVRIERYGRWQETIGENIAYGPDQGREVVLQLLIDDDVPGRGHRKNILTEAFRAVGVGCVPHPQFATVCVIDFAGGFAALPPAEQSSGRENHGK
;
A
#
# COMPACT_ATOMS: atom_id res chain seq x y z
N MET A 1 21.39 66.98 21.80
CA MET A 1 22.16 65.72 21.58
C MET A 1 21.56 64.66 22.49
N ASN A 2 21.30 63.45 21.97
CA ASN A 2 20.85 62.21 22.65
C ASN A 2 19.32 62.06 22.73
N TRP A 3 18.65 61.55 21.68
CA TRP A 3 18.53 60.18 21.16
C TRP A 3 17.49 59.32 21.91
N THR A 4 16.35 59.17 21.23
CA THR A 4 15.20 58.31 21.54
C THR A 4 15.55 56.84 21.33
N ILE A 5 15.29 55.98 22.31
CA ILE A 5 15.28 54.52 22.12
C ILE A 5 13.83 54.06 22.06
N LYS A 6 13.34 53.76 20.85
CA LYS A 6 12.11 53.01 20.64
C LYS A 6 12.43 51.53 20.74
N ILE A 7 11.98 50.87 21.79
CA ILE A 7 12.04 49.41 21.91
C ILE A 7 10.98 48.83 20.98
N LEU A 8 11.44 48.25 19.87
CA LEU A 8 10.59 47.55 18.91
C LEU A 8 10.47 46.08 19.35
N CYS A 9 9.33 45.73 19.95
CA CYS A 9 9.01 44.33 20.26
C CYS A 9 8.76 43.55 18.96
N PHE A 10 9.76 42.78 18.52
CA PHE A 10 9.56 41.74 17.51
C PHE A 10 8.90 40.53 18.16
N PHE A 11 7.57 40.46 18.09
CA PHE A 11 6.87 39.18 18.28
C PHE A 11 7.07 38.34 17.02
N LEU A 12 8.11 37.48 17.04
CA LEU A 12 8.26 36.38 16.10
C LEU A 12 7.15 35.35 16.38
N LEU A 13 6.01 35.50 15.70
CA LEU A 13 5.00 34.45 15.57
C LEU A 13 5.63 33.32 14.74
N ALA A 14 6.21 32.35 15.42
CA ALA A 14 6.57 31.07 14.81
C ALA A 14 5.27 30.36 14.41
N PHE A 15 4.90 30.45 13.14
CA PHE A 15 3.89 29.57 12.57
C PHE A 15 4.47 28.15 12.57
N ALA A 16 4.06 27.34 13.55
CA ALA A 16 4.20 25.90 13.50
C ALA A 16 3.30 25.38 12.35
N GLY A 17 3.84 25.37 11.13
CA GLY A 17 3.17 24.77 9.99
C GLY A 17 3.08 23.27 10.22
N ALA A 18 1.93 22.79 10.68
CA ALA A 18 1.58 21.38 10.62
C ALA A 18 1.66 20.97 9.14
N SER A 19 2.69 20.21 8.76
CA SER A 19 2.78 19.68 7.40
C SER A 19 1.54 18.83 7.16
N PRO A 20 0.84 19.02 6.04
CA PRO A 20 -0.35 18.23 5.76
C PRO A 20 0.08 16.77 5.72
N VAL A 21 -0.43 15.96 6.65
CA VAL A 21 -0.54 14.52 6.43
C VAL A 21 -1.27 14.40 5.10
N LEU A 22 -0.59 13.89 4.07
CA LEU A 22 -1.19 13.75 2.76
C LEU A 22 -2.42 12.86 2.90
N ALA A 23 -3.60 13.45 2.70
CA ALA A 23 -4.87 12.77 2.83
C ALA A 23 -4.88 11.49 1.97
N GLN A 24 -5.53 10.44 2.46
CA GLN A 24 -5.68 9.18 1.73
C GLN A 24 -6.38 9.44 0.40
N SER A 25 -5.85 8.92 -0.71
CA SER A 25 -6.54 8.95 -2.00
C SER A 25 -7.72 7.98 -2.00
N ASP A 26 -8.68 8.19 -2.91
CA ASP A 26 -9.86 7.32 -3.02
C ASP A 26 -9.47 5.87 -3.30
N LEU A 27 -8.42 5.66 -4.13
CA LEU A 27 -7.90 4.34 -4.42
C LEU A 27 -7.22 3.71 -3.20
N GLU A 28 -6.41 4.45 -2.44
CA GLU A 28 -5.79 3.95 -1.21
C GLU A 28 -6.86 3.52 -0.18
N ARG A 29 -7.91 4.32 -0.01
CA ARG A 29 -9.05 3.98 0.85
C ARG A 29 -9.78 2.73 0.36
N ALA A 30 -10.01 2.62 -0.94
CA ALA A 30 -10.67 1.46 -1.54
C ALA A 30 -9.85 0.18 -1.38
N VAL A 31 -8.53 0.23 -1.62
CA VAL A 31 -7.62 -0.92 -1.42
C VAL A 31 -7.64 -1.37 0.05
N TRP A 32 -7.53 -0.43 0.99
CA TRP A 32 -7.59 -0.74 2.41
C TRP A 32 -8.93 -1.38 2.82
N ALA A 33 -10.04 -0.81 2.35
CA ALA A 33 -11.38 -1.34 2.62
C ALA A 33 -11.57 -2.76 2.06
N GLU A 34 -11.11 -3.01 0.84
CA GLU A 34 -11.21 -4.30 0.16
C GLU A 34 -10.31 -5.36 0.81
N MET A 35 -9.10 -5.01 1.27
CA MET A 35 -8.27 -5.92 2.07
C MET A 35 -8.96 -6.30 3.37
N ASN A 36 -9.56 -5.34 4.05
CA ASN A 36 -10.31 -5.60 5.29
C ASN A 36 -11.57 -6.41 5.03
N LEU A 37 -12.24 -6.24 3.89
CA LEU A 37 -13.36 -7.08 3.49
C LEU A 37 -12.92 -8.53 3.23
N ALA A 38 -11.78 -8.73 2.55
CA ALA A 38 -11.21 -10.08 2.34
C ALA A 38 -10.84 -10.77 3.66
N ARG A 39 -10.29 -10.01 4.62
CA ARG A 39 -9.90 -10.52 5.94
C ARG A 39 -11.10 -10.85 6.83
N THR A 40 -12.06 -9.94 6.92
CA THR A 40 -13.20 -10.07 7.85
C THR A 40 -14.33 -10.93 7.28
N ARG A 41 -14.44 -11.04 5.94
CA ARG A 41 -15.50 -11.77 5.25
C ARG A 41 -14.95 -12.60 4.08
N PRO A 42 -14.07 -13.59 4.34
CA PRO A 42 -13.40 -14.35 3.28
C PRO A 42 -14.36 -15.14 2.36
N ALA A 43 -15.54 -15.51 2.85
CA ALA A 43 -16.59 -16.13 2.03
C ALA A 43 -17.05 -15.23 0.87
N LEU A 44 -17.22 -13.91 1.10
CA LEU A 44 -17.60 -12.98 0.03
C LEU A 44 -16.54 -12.94 -1.07
N TYR A 45 -15.26 -12.99 -0.69
CA TYR A 45 -14.16 -13.02 -1.65
C TYR A 45 -14.06 -14.34 -2.41
N THR A 46 -14.51 -15.45 -1.81
CA THR A 46 -14.67 -16.71 -2.53
C THR A 46 -15.70 -16.56 -3.65
N ASP A 47 -16.83 -15.89 -3.37
CA ASP A 47 -17.88 -15.66 -4.37
C ASP A 47 -17.41 -14.71 -5.48
N LEU A 48 -16.68 -13.64 -5.14
CA LEU A 48 -16.08 -12.74 -6.13
C LEU A 48 -15.08 -13.48 -7.05
N LEU A 49 -14.27 -14.39 -6.50
CA LEU A 49 -13.37 -15.21 -7.30
C LEU A 49 -14.12 -16.22 -8.17
N ALA A 50 -15.24 -16.77 -7.69
CA ALA A 50 -16.09 -17.64 -8.49
C ALA A 50 -16.72 -16.87 -9.67
N GLN A 51 -17.19 -15.65 -9.44
CA GLN A 51 -17.68 -14.76 -10.49
C GLN A 51 -16.55 -14.42 -11.47
N ARG A 52 -15.37 -14.04 -10.99
CA ARG A 52 -14.21 -13.76 -11.87
C ARG A 52 -13.82 -14.97 -12.71
N ARG A 53 -13.87 -16.17 -12.13
CA ARG A 53 -13.49 -17.43 -12.80
C ARG A 53 -14.28 -17.70 -14.08
N VAL A 54 -15.56 -17.34 -14.15
CA VAL A 54 -16.38 -17.59 -15.37
C VAL A 54 -15.90 -16.79 -16.58
N HIS A 55 -15.11 -15.75 -16.35
CA HIS A 55 -14.53 -14.90 -17.37
C HIS A 55 -13.14 -15.35 -17.83
N TYR A 56 -12.63 -16.48 -17.33
CA TYR A 56 -11.38 -17.06 -17.80
C TYR A 56 -11.61 -18.07 -18.95
N GLN A 57 -10.73 -18.01 -19.94
CA GLN A 57 -10.58 -19.00 -21.02
C GLN A 57 -9.12 -19.48 -21.01
N GLY A 58 -8.88 -20.60 -20.31
CA GLY A 58 -7.53 -21.09 -20.02
C GLY A 58 -6.73 -20.05 -19.23
N THR A 59 -5.69 -19.50 -19.87
CA THR A 59 -4.79 -18.47 -19.32
C THR A 59 -5.16 -17.04 -19.76
N THR A 60 -6.36 -16.84 -20.30
CA THR A 60 -6.85 -15.51 -20.70
C THR A 60 -8.01 -15.10 -19.82
N TYR A 61 -7.87 -14.01 -19.07
CA TYR A 61 -8.96 -13.38 -18.35
C TYR A 61 -9.64 -12.34 -19.24
N ARG A 62 -10.96 -12.39 -19.40
CA ARG A 62 -11.73 -11.41 -20.17
C ARG A 62 -12.68 -10.65 -19.25
N PRO A 63 -12.24 -9.54 -18.63
CA PRO A 63 -13.11 -8.77 -17.74
C PRO A 63 -14.43 -8.40 -18.44
N PRO A 64 -15.56 -8.40 -17.72
CA PRO A 64 -16.83 -7.93 -18.28
C PRO A 64 -16.69 -6.53 -18.88
N GLY A 65 -17.13 -6.35 -20.14
CA GLY A 65 -17.06 -5.07 -20.83
C GLY A 65 -15.69 -4.68 -21.38
N ALA A 66 -14.63 -5.48 -21.17
CA ALA A 66 -13.32 -5.21 -21.75
C ALA A 66 -13.27 -5.61 -23.24
N SER A 67 -12.70 -4.74 -24.08
CA SER A 67 -12.49 -5.02 -25.51
C SER A 67 -11.39 -6.05 -25.78
N PHE A 68 -10.53 -6.32 -24.79
CA PHE A 68 -9.41 -7.25 -24.90
C PHE A 68 -9.29 -8.12 -23.65
N GLY A 69 -8.71 -9.31 -23.82
CA GLY A 69 -8.37 -10.20 -22.71
C GLY A 69 -7.00 -9.88 -22.13
N LEU A 70 -6.87 -10.04 -20.81
CA LEU A 70 -5.62 -9.98 -20.08
C LEU A 70 -4.99 -11.36 -20.04
N LYS A 71 -3.70 -11.46 -20.38
CA LYS A 71 -2.95 -12.71 -20.28
C LYS A 71 -2.45 -12.91 -18.86
N SER A 72 -2.82 -14.05 -18.28
CA SER A 72 -2.24 -14.61 -17.06
C SER A 72 -1.26 -15.72 -17.40
N ARG A 73 -0.40 -16.08 -16.46
CA ARG A 73 0.62 -17.13 -16.60
C ARG A 73 0.05 -18.50 -16.26
N GLU A 74 -0.66 -18.60 -15.14
CA GLU A 74 -1.25 -19.84 -14.63
C GLU A 74 -2.75 -19.88 -14.88
N GLY A 75 -3.39 -18.71 -14.88
CA GLY A 75 -4.78 -18.55 -15.25
C GLY A 75 -5.75 -19.09 -14.23
N VAL A 76 -6.75 -19.84 -14.70
CA VAL A 76 -7.87 -20.27 -13.86
C VAL A 76 -7.43 -21.12 -12.65
N VAL A 77 -6.26 -21.75 -12.72
CA VAL A 77 -5.67 -22.52 -11.62
C VAL A 77 -5.37 -21.62 -10.42
N ALA A 78 -4.68 -20.49 -10.62
CA ALA A 78 -4.37 -19.54 -9.55
C ALA A 78 -5.63 -18.98 -8.90
N VAL A 79 -6.68 -18.73 -9.69
CA VAL A 79 -8.00 -18.29 -9.20
C VAL A 79 -8.64 -19.36 -8.31
N ALA A 80 -8.61 -20.62 -8.73
CA ALA A 80 -9.16 -21.73 -7.96
C ALA A 80 -8.40 -21.95 -6.64
N GLU A 81 -7.07 -21.81 -6.65
CA GLU A 81 -6.24 -21.88 -5.45
C GLU A 81 -6.57 -20.76 -4.46
N ALA A 82 -6.73 -19.53 -4.95
CA ALA A 82 -7.12 -18.40 -4.11
C ALA A 82 -8.49 -18.62 -3.45
N ALA A 83 -9.48 -19.10 -4.21
CA ALA A 83 -10.79 -19.46 -3.67
C ALA A 83 -10.70 -20.61 -2.65
N ALA A 84 -9.82 -21.59 -2.87
CA ALA A 84 -9.59 -22.67 -1.91
C ALA A 84 -8.93 -22.17 -0.61
N ALA A 85 -7.98 -21.23 -0.70
CA ALA A 85 -7.35 -20.61 0.45
C ALA A 85 -8.36 -19.80 1.29
N LEU A 86 -9.18 -18.96 0.64
CA LEU A 86 -10.20 -18.15 1.32
C LEU A 86 -11.29 -19.00 1.98
N ARG A 87 -11.70 -20.12 1.37
CA ARG A 87 -12.65 -21.05 2.00
C ARG A 87 -12.15 -21.66 3.31
N ARG A 88 -10.83 -21.82 3.45
CA ARG A 88 -10.19 -22.32 4.68
C ARG A 88 -9.86 -21.20 5.66
N GLN A 89 -9.86 -19.95 5.21
CA GLN A 89 -9.51 -18.80 6.01
C GLN A 89 -10.60 -18.50 7.04
N ARG A 90 -10.22 -18.46 8.32
CA ARG A 90 -11.10 -17.92 9.36
C ARG A 90 -11.11 -16.39 9.26
N PRO A 91 -12.25 -15.72 9.55
CA PRO A 91 -12.30 -14.27 9.65
C PRO A 91 -11.19 -13.74 10.56
N LEU A 92 -10.48 -12.72 10.09
CA LEU A 92 -9.42 -12.05 10.83
C LEU A 92 -9.87 -10.63 11.23
N PRO A 93 -9.27 -10.06 12.29
CA PRO A 93 -9.41 -8.64 12.57
C PRO A 93 -9.00 -7.78 11.36
N PRO A 94 -9.67 -6.64 11.16
CA PRO A 94 -9.26 -5.68 10.15
C PRO A 94 -7.87 -5.11 10.48
N LEU A 95 -7.12 -4.76 9.43
CA LEU A 95 -5.89 -4.01 9.53
C LEU A 95 -6.20 -2.55 9.86
N ALA A 96 -5.52 -2.01 10.87
CA ALA A 96 -5.58 -0.60 11.22
C ALA A 96 -4.70 0.23 10.26
N TRP A 97 -5.21 1.35 9.78
CA TRP A 97 -4.44 2.28 8.96
C TRP A 97 -3.40 3.03 9.80
N HIS A 98 -2.18 3.18 9.27
CA HIS A 98 -1.14 4.02 9.84
C HIS A 98 -0.49 4.92 8.79
N ASP A 99 -0.47 6.23 9.05
CA ASP A 99 0.04 7.23 8.11
C ASP A 99 1.54 7.08 7.81
N GLY A 100 2.34 6.61 8.78
CA GLY A 100 3.76 6.38 8.56
C GLY A 100 4.05 5.22 7.59
N LEU A 101 3.28 4.12 7.66
CA LEU A 101 3.35 3.04 6.68
C LEU A 101 2.88 3.54 5.31
N ALA A 102 1.82 4.34 5.26
CA ALA A 102 1.33 4.88 4.00
C ALA A 102 2.35 5.86 3.37
N ALA A 103 3.05 6.64 4.17
CA ALA A 103 4.14 7.49 3.70
C ALA A 103 5.29 6.68 3.12
N ALA A 104 5.71 5.58 3.78
CA ALA A 104 6.72 4.66 3.29
C ALA A 104 6.33 4.00 1.95
N ALA A 105 5.09 3.54 1.83
CA ALA A 105 4.55 2.94 0.62
C ALA A 105 4.49 3.96 -0.54
N ARG A 106 4.00 5.18 -0.27
CA ARG A 106 3.95 6.27 -1.25
C ARG A 106 5.35 6.70 -1.71
N GLU A 107 6.35 6.63 -0.84
CA GLU A 107 7.74 6.94 -1.22
C GLU A 107 8.23 6.01 -2.33
N LEU A 108 8.05 4.69 -2.18
CA LEU A 108 8.40 3.72 -3.22
C LEU A 108 7.51 3.89 -4.46
N ALA A 109 6.20 4.01 -4.29
CA ALA A 109 5.27 4.17 -5.41
C ALA A 109 5.64 5.40 -6.28
N ARG A 110 5.97 6.52 -5.64
CA ARG A 110 6.43 7.75 -6.33
C ARG A 110 7.80 7.59 -6.95
N ARG A 111 8.72 6.82 -6.35
CA ARG A 111 10.01 6.50 -6.95
C ARG A 111 9.80 5.79 -8.28
N GLN A 112 9.02 4.71 -8.29
CA GLN A 112 8.69 3.92 -9.47
C GLN A 112 7.93 4.73 -10.52
N SER A 113 7.00 5.60 -10.09
CA SER A 113 6.30 6.54 -10.98
C SER A 113 7.27 7.45 -11.76
N ARG A 114 8.37 7.89 -11.15
CA ARG A 114 9.33 8.81 -11.78
C ARG A 114 10.28 8.13 -12.77
N ASN A 115 10.63 6.87 -12.56
CA ASN A 115 11.72 6.22 -13.30
C ASN A 115 11.37 4.86 -13.92
N GLY A 116 10.15 4.36 -13.71
CA GLY A 116 9.71 3.06 -14.20
C GLY A 116 10.39 1.86 -13.53
N GLU A 117 11.09 2.05 -12.41
CA GLU A 117 11.62 0.93 -11.60
C GLU A 117 10.47 0.06 -11.09
N LEU A 118 10.73 -1.23 -10.89
CA LEU A 118 9.76 -2.20 -10.39
C LEU A 118 10.33 -2.97 -9.18
N GLY A 119 9.46 -3.63 -8.42
CA GLY A 119 9.83 -4.47 -7.29
C GLY A 119 10.03 -3.69 -5.98
N HIS A 120 10.65 -4.34 -5.00
CA HIS A 120 10.67 -3.90 -3.58
C HIS A 120 11.64 -2.74 -3.26
N GLY A 121 12.23 -2.13 -4.29
CA GLY A 121 13.28 -1.12 -4.16
C GLY A 121 14.64 -1.71 -3.77
N SER A 122 15.63 -0.85 -3.60
CA SER A 122 16.97 -1.23 -3.13
C SER A 122 17.66 -0.08 -2.39
N GLY A 123 18.65 -0.41 -1.55
CA GLY A 123 19.38 0.56 -0.75
C GLY A 123 18.45 1.42 0.14
N THR A 124 18.41 2.73 -0.12
CA THR A 124 17.56 3.67 0.65
C THR A 124 16.06 3.50 0.38
N MET A 125 15.72 2.76 -0.68
CA MET A 125 14.35 2.43 -1.07
C MET A 125 13.95 1.01 -0.68
N GLU A 126 14.75 0.28 0.10
CA GLU A 126 14.32 -1.00 0.69
C GLU A 126 13.16 -0.80 1.67
N MET A 127 12.20 -1.73 1.70
CA MET A 127 10.98 -1.68 2.54
C MET A 127 11.30 -1.27 3.99
N ARG A 128 12.21 -2.00 4.63
CA ARG A 128 12.57 -1.75 6.03
C ARG A 128 13.10 -0.33 6.24
N VAL A 129 13.99 0.13 5.36
CA VAL A 129 14.63 1.44 5.46
C VAL A 129 13.58 2.56 5.35
N ARG A 130 12.62 2.42 4.42
CA ARG A 130 11.54 3.39 4.28
C ARG A 130 10.61 3.38 5.50
N ILE A 131 10.16 2.22 5.95
CA ILE A 131 9.26 2.10 7.11
C ILE A 131 9.89 2.73 8.37
N GLU A 132 11.18 2.44 8.62
CA GLU A 132 11.92 2.97 9.79
C GLU A 132 12.17 4.49 9.72
N ARG A 133 12.04 5.10 8.54
CA ARG A 133 12.08 6.56 8.37
C ARG A 133 10.83 7.25 8.90
N TYR A 134 9.68 6.56 8.90
CA TYR A 134 8.38 7.15 9.28
C TYR A 134 7.83 6.64 10.61
N GLY A 135 8.50 5.68 11.25
CA GLY A 135 8.05 5.16 12.54
C GLY A 135 8.87 3.99 13.04
N ARG A 136 8.30 3.31 14.03
CA ARG A 136 8.83 2.09 14.63
C ARG A 136 7.80 0.98 14.45
N TRP A 137 8.20 -0.07 13.76
CA TRP A 137 7.40 -1.28 13.60
C TRP A 137 7.67 -2.25 14.75
N GLN A 138 6.74 -3.17 14.96
CA GLN A 138 6.79 -4.21 16.00
C GLN A 138 6.51 -5.58 15.38
N GLU A 139 7.14 -6.61 15.94
CA GLU A 139 7.01 -8.03 15.58
C GLU A 139 7.52 -8.39 14.17
N THR A 140 6.91 -7.84 13.13
CA THR A 140 7.22 -8.16 11.73
C THR A 140 6.73 -7.07 10.79
N ILE A 141 7.28 -7.04 9.57
CA ILE A 141 6.87 -6.18 8.45
C ILE A 141 6.81 -7.00 7.16
N GLY A 142 6.01 -6.53 6.21
CA GLY A 142 5.91 -7.12 4.86
C GLY A 142 5.41 -6.10 3.85
N GLU A 143 5.62 -6.37 2.56
CA GLU A 143 5.24 -5.48 1.47
C GLU A 143 4.56 -6.27 0.35
N ASN A 144 3.48 -5.71 -0.18
CA ASN A 144 2.88 -6.13 -1.44
C ASN A 144 2.95 -4.99 -2.45
N ILE A 145 3.08 -5.32 -3.74
CA ILE A 145 3.03 -4.34 -4.83
C ILE A 145 2.10 -4.84 -5.92
N ALA A 146 1.15 -4.01 -6.32
CA ALA A 146 0.24 -4.26 -7.43
C ALA A 146 0.49 -3.25 -8.56
N TYR A 147 0.56 -3.75 -9.78
CA TYR A 147 0.71 -2.96 -11.00
C TYR A 147 -0.48 -3.20 -11.92
N GLY A 148 -1.05 -2.12 -12.47
CA GLY A 148 -2.16 -2.22 -13.43
C GLY A 148 -3.47 -1.65 -12.90
N PRO A 149 -4.14 -2.33 -11.95
CA PRO A 149 -5.48 -1.96 -11.53
C PRO A 149 -5.58 -0.58 -10.90
N ASP A 150 -6.68 0.11 -11.21
CA ASP A 150 -7.05 1.43 -10.70
C ASP A 150 -8.32 1.38 -9.81
N GLN A 151 -8.83 0.18 -9.54
CA GLN A 151 -9.94 -0.07 -8.62
C GLN A 151 -9.47 -0.91 -7.44
N GLY A 152 -9.85 -0.53 -6.22
CA GLY A 152 -9.40 -1.21 -5.00
C GLY A 152 -9.68 -2.70 -4.99
N ARG A 153 -10.85 -3.12 -5.48
CA ARG A 153 -11.21 -4.55 -5.56
C ARG A 153 -10.31 -5.32 -6.52
N GLU A 154 -9.98 -4.73 -7.66
CA GLU A 154 -9.13 -5.37 -8.66
C GLU A 154 -7.68 -5.49 -8.16
N VAL A 155 -7.17 -4.50 -7.42
CA VAL A 155 -5.88 -4.58 -6.71
C VAL A 155 -5.88 -5.78 -5.75
N VAL A 156 -6.89 -5.89 -4.88
CA VAL A 156 -6.93 -6.96 -3.88
C VAL A 156 -7.15 -8.33 -4.52
N LEU A 157 -7.99 -8.44 -5.56
CA LEU A 157 -8.16 -9.69 -6.31
C LEU A 157 -6.85 -10.11 -7.00
N GLN A 158 -6.11 -9.18 -7.61
CA GLN A 158 -4.80 -9.47 -8.21
C GLN A 158 -3.84 -10.07 -7.17
N LEU A 159 -3.73 -9.44 -5.99
CA LEU A 159 -2.83 -9.89 -4.93
C LEU A 159 -3.27 -11.19 -4.25
N LEU A 160 -4.57 -11.49 -4.21
CA LEU A 160 -5.08 -12.75 -3.68
C LEU A 160 -4.94 -13.91 -4.68
N ILE A 161 -5.15 -13.66 -5.96
CA ILE A 161 -4.93 -14.64 -7.04
C ILE A 161 -3.44 -14.95 -7.12
N ASP A 162 -2.63 -13.89 -7.12
CA ASP A 162 -1.16 -13.94 -7.01
C ASP A 162 -0.50 -14.76 -8.14
N ASP A 163 -1.01 -14.59 -9.36
CA ASP A 163 -0.57 -15.28 -10.58
C ASP A 163 0.90 -14.96 -10.90
N ASP A 164 1.68 -15.98 -11.28
CA ASP A 164 3.13 -15.92 -11.53
C ASP A 164 4.00 -15.65 -10.29
N VAL A 165 3.44 -15.76 -9.07
CA VAL A 165 4.18 -15.56 -7.81
C VAL A 165 4.34 -16.90 -7.07
N PRO A 166 5.52 -17.53 -7.15
CA PRO A 166 5.81 -18.74 -6.38
C PRO A 166 5.53 -18.54 -4.90
N GLY A 167 4.80 -19.48 -4.30
CA GLY A 167 4.50 -19.44 -2.87
C GLY A 167 3.41 -18.45 -2.44
N ARG A 168 2.82 -17.68 -3.36
CA ARG A 168 1.65 -16.83 -3.11
C ARG A 168 1.85 -15.84 -1.97
N GLY A 169 3.01 -15.18 -1.97
CA GLY A 169 3.46 -14.31 -0.89
C GLY A 169 2.50 -13.15 -0.62
N HIS A 170 1.95 -12.53 -1.66
CA HIS A 170 1.05 -11.40 -1.50
C HIS A 170 -0.26 -11.82 -0.84
N ARG A 171 -0.82 -12.98 -1.24
CA ARG A 171 -2.00 -13.56 -0.59
C ARG A 171 -1.74 -13.86 0.89
N LYS A 172 -0.59 -14.44 1.20
CA LYS A 172 -0.21 -14.77 2.59
C LYS A 172 -0.09 -13.52 3.46
N ASN A 173 0.48 -12.43 2.92
CA ASN A 173 0.55 -11.15 3.63
C ASN A 173 -0.86 -10.61 3.94
N ILE A 174 -1.80 -10.68 2.99
CA ILE A 174 -3.18 -10.21 3.24
C ILE A 174 -3.89 -11.07 4.29
N LEU A 175 -3.64 -12.38 4.33
CA LEU A 175 -4.40 -13.35 5.14
C LEU A 175 -3.68 -13.87 6.39
N THR A 176 -2.57 -13.24 6.81
CA THR A 176 -1.88 -13.61 8.05
C THR A 176 -2.40 -12.83 9.27
N GLU A 177 -2.42 -13.48 10.43
CA GLU A 177 -2.71 -12.85 11.73
C GLU A 177 -1.54 -12.00 12.25
N ALA A 178 -0.33 -12.24 11.72
CA ALA A 178 0.88 -11.55 12.14
C ALA A 178 0.88 -10.05 11.80
N PHE A 179 0.00 -9.61 10.88
CA PHE A 179 -0.17 -8.20 10.54
C PHE A 179 -1.47 -7.65 11.09
N ARG A 180 -1.35 -6.47 11.69
CA ARG A 180 -2.47 -5.71 12.31
C ARG A 180 -2.46 -4.23 11.92
N ALA A 181 -1.34 -3.74 11.38
CA ALA A 181 -1.16 -2.39 10.87
C ALA A 181 -0.89 -2.42 9.36
N VAL A 182 -1.36 -1.40 8.65
CA VAL A 182 -1.16 -1.26 7.20
C VAL A 182 -1.06 0.20 6.77
N GLY A 183 -0.34 0.45 5.69
CA GLY A 183 -0.42 1.69 4.92
C GLY A 183 -0.37 1.39 3.42
N VAL A 184 -1.11 2.17 2.64
CA VAL A 184 -1.21 2.00 1.19
C VAL A 184 -0.75 3.28 0.49
N GLY A 185 0.06 3.12 -0.56
CA GLY A 185 0.47 4.20 -1.43
C GLY A 185 0.17 3.87 -2.89
N CYS A 186 -0.75 4.61 -3.52
CA CYS A 186 -1.10 4.39 -4.92
C CYS A 186 -0.86 5.66 -5.76
N VAL A 187 -0.14 5.52 -6.88
CA VAL A 187 0.15 6.62 -7.81
C VAL A 187 0.14 6.13 -9.26
N PRO A 188 0.04 7.03 -10.26
CA PRO A 188 0.21 6.66 -11.65
C PRO A 188 1.59 6.04 -11.92
N HIS A 189 1.66 5.02 -12.77
CA HIS A 189 2.90 4.38 -13.22
C HIS A 189 3.05 4.52 -14.74
N PRO A 190 4.23 4.92 -15.27
CA PRO A 190 4.41 5.22 -16.69
C PRO A 190 4.10 4.05 -17.64
N GLN A 191 4.33 2.81 -17.18
CA GLN A 191 4.13 1.60 -18.00
C GLN A 191 2.88 0.80 -17.66
N PHE A 192 2.39 0.90 -16.42
CA PHE A 192 1.33 0.03 -15.89
C PHE A 192 0.06 0.81 -15.57
N ALA A 193 -0.03 2.07 -15.96
CA ALA A 193 -1.06 3.05 -15.57
C ALA A 193 -1.07 3.39 -14.07
N THR A 194 -1.05 2.38 -13.20
CA THR A 194 -1.09 2.54 -11.73
C THR A 194 -0.10 1.59 -11.06
N VAL A 195 0.51 2.05 -9.97
CA VAL A 195 1.20 1.22 -8.98
C VAL A 195 0.61 1.48 -7.60
N CYS A 196 0.32 0.41 -6.87
CA CYS A 196 -0.06 0.44 -5.47
C CYS A 196 0.93 -0.38 -4.64
N VAL A 197 1.61 0.28 -3.70
CA VAL A 197 2.48 -0.35 -2.69
C VAL A 197 1.69 -0.46 -1.39
N ILE A 198 1.81 -1.57 -0.69
CA ILE A 198 1.11 -1.85 0.57
C ILE A 198 2.14 -2.35 1.58
N ASP A 199 2.39 -1.55 2.61
CA ASP A 199 3.31 -1.88 3.69
C ASP A 199 2.51 -2.34 4.92
N PHE A 200 2.85 -3.52 5.45
CA PHE A 200 2.23 -4.15 6.61
C PHE A 200 3.17 -4.16 7.81
N ALA A 201 2.59 -4.19 9.01
CA ALA A 201 3.32 -4.47 10.24
C ALA A 201 2.48 -5.21 11.28
N GLY A 202 3.12 -5.94 12.19
CA GLY A 202 2.45 -6.51 13.38
C GLY A 202 2.00 -5.44 14.37
N GLY A 203 2.77 -4.35 14.47
CA GLY A 203 2.36 -3.12 15.12
C GLY A 203 3.17 -1.95 14.57
N PHE A 204 2.66 -0.73 14.70
CA PHE A 204 3.35 0.47 14.21
C PHE A 204 3.07 1.67 15.10
N ALA A 205 4.13 2.41 15.44
CA ALA A 205 4.07 3.67 16.18
C ALA A 205 4.76 4.77 15.38
N ALA A 206 4.15 5.96 15.34
CA ALA A 206 4.77 7.14 14.73
C ALA A 206 6.04 7.54 15.51
N LEU A 207 6.99 8.18 14.83
CA LEU A 207 8.16 8.76 15.48
C LEU A 207 7.75 9.86 16.48
N PRO A 208 8.46 10.04 17.60
CA PRO A 208 8.25 11.17 18.48
C PRO A 208 8.54 12.49 17.73
N PRO A 209 7.90 13.62 18.10
CA PRO A 209 8.05 14.90 17.40
C PRO A 209 9.51 15.36 17.18
N ALA A 210 10.41 15.06 18.14
CA ALA A 210 11.82 15.43 18.06
C ALA A 210 12.60 14.70 16.93
N GLU A 211 12.15 13.52 16.50
CA GLU A 211 12.78 12.75 15.42
C GLU A 211 12.15 13.04 14.05
N GLN A 212 11.02 13.75 14.00
CA GLN A 212 10.34 14.09 12.75
C GLN A 212 11.00 15.27 12.00
N SER A 213 11.75 16.13 12.71
CA SER A 213 12.42 17.31 12.13
C SER A 213 13.78 17.00 11.50
N SER A 214 14.52 16.00 12.00
CA SER A 214 15.88 15.67 11.50
C SER A 214 15.88 14.93 10.17
N GLY A 215 14.77 14.25 9.81
CA GLY A 215 14.64 13.54 8.53
C GLY A 215 14.31 14.42 7.31
N ARG A 216 13.97 15.71 7.52
CA ARG A 216 13.46 16.60 6.47
C ARG A 216 14.53 17.47 5.79
N GLU A 217 15.73 17.61 6.36
CA GLU A 217 16.76 18.53 5.84
C GLU A 217 17.62 17.98 4.68
N ASN A 218 17.52 16.70 4.32
CA ASN A 218 18.46 16.08 3.35
C ASN A 218 17.92 15.82 1.92
N HIS A 219 16.76 16.37 1.54
CA HIS A 219 16.20 16.17 0.17
C HIS A 219 16.16 17.46 -0.65
N GLY A 220 17.24 18.23 -0.62
CA GLY A 220 17.39 19.45 -1.41
C GLY A 220 18.83 19.71 -1.82
N LYS A 221 19.41 18.82 -2.65
CA LYS A 221 20.49 19.13 -3.58
C LYS A 221 20.35 18.27 -4.82
#